data_AF-A0A929MU70-F1
#
_entry.id   AF-A0A929MU70-F1
#
_cell.length_a   1.000
_cell.length_b   1.000
_cell.length_c   1.000
_cell.angle_alpha   90.00
_cell.angle_beta   90.00
_cell.angle_gamma   90.00
#
_symmetry.space_group_name_H-M   'P 1'
#
loop_
_entity.id
_entity.type
_entity.pdbx_description
1 polymer ?
#
loop_
_entity_poly.entity_id
_entity_poly.type
_entity_poly.pdbx_seq_one_letter_code
_entity_poly.pdbx_strand_id
1 'polypeptide(L)'
;YNHGPVHHYLKQLRAGNKPIIDASPLDLVDQMEEFLFLALRTTQGVCLTDFHDRFGHRAEVLFADFFRQQAERGLLIEESDRIYLTTRGLFLADLVFRDLIGWLKERPQILNKED
;
A
#
# COMPACT_ATOMS: atom_id res chain seq x y z
N TYR A 1 -17.78 16.20 -1.15
CA TYR A 1 -17.52 15.66 0.20
C TYR A 1 -16.03 15.47 0.35
N ASN A 2 -15.41 16.23 1.26
CA ASN A 2 -13.97 16.24 1.48
C ASN A 2 -13.65 15.24 2.61
N HIS A 3 -13.68 13.94 2.33
CA HIS A 3 -13.09 12.95 3.23
C HIS A 3 -11.59 12.89 2.90
N GLY A 4 -10.82 13.77 3.54
CA GLY A 4 -9.40 13.90 3.30
C GLY A 4 -8.65 12.59 3.65
N PRO A 5 -7.86 12.01 2.72
CA PRO A 5 -7.08 10.78 2.91
C PRO A 5 -5.85 10.97 3.83
N VAL A 6 -5.95 11.90 4.78
CA VAL A 6 -4.89 12.30 5.71
C VAL A 6 -5.32 12.04 7.17
N HIS A 7 -6.61 11.75 7.39
CA HIS A 7 -7.15 11.61 8.74
C HIS A 7 -6.81 10.25 9.39
N HIS A 8 -6.48 9.21 8.63
CA HIS A 8 -6.14 7.90 9.19
C HIS A 8 -4.66 7.81 9.60
N TYR A 9 -3.74 8.31 8.76
CA TYR A 9 -2.31 8.41 9.11
C TYR A 9 -2.02 9.20 10.40
N LEU A 10 -2.76 10.29 10.66
CA LEU A 10 -2.44 11.24 11.74
C LEU A 10 -2.99 10.86 13.12
N LYS A 11 -3.82 9.83 13.25
CA LYS A 11 -4.49 9.54 14.53
C LYS A 11 -3.58 8.85 15.57
N GLN A 12 -2.40 8.35 15.19
CA GLN A 12 -1.53 7.59 16.11
C GLN A 12 -0.10 8.15 16.31
N LEU A 13 0.23 9.33 15.77
CA LEU A 13 1.58 9.91 15.90
C LEU A 13 1.73 10.95 17.03
N ARG A 14 0.73 11.13 17.90
CA ARG A 14 0.72 12.20 18.94
C ARG A 14 0.89 11.75 20.39
N ALA A 15 1.12 10.47 20.64
CA ALA A 15 1.49 9.99 21.97
C ALA A 15 2.66 9.03 21.78
N GLY A 16 3.84 9.34 22.31
CA GLY A 16 5.09 8.61 22.07
C GLY A 16 5.15 7.21 22.68
N ASN A 17 4.12 6.41 22.47
CA ASN A 17 4.06 4.99 22.77
C ASN A 17 3.88 4.24 21.46
N LYS A 18 4.77 3.27 21.22
CA LYS A 18 4.68 2.33 20.09
C LYS A 18 3.30 1.65 20.14
N PRO A 19 2.43 1.86 19.13
CA PRO A 19 1.14 1.19 19.13
C PRO A 19 1.38 -0.21 18.59
N ILE A 20 1.50 -1.17 19.50
CA ILE A 20 1.26 -2.58 19.18
C ILE A 20 -0.26 -2.68 19.10
N ILE A 21 -0.80 -2.57 17.89
CA ILE A 21 -2.24 -2.49 17.63
C ILE A 21 -2.77 -3.92 17.57
N ASP A 22 -3.70 -4.23 18.47
CA ASP A 22 -4.65 -5.34 18.32
C ASP A 22 -5.61 -4.97 17.18
N ALA A 23 -5.14 -5.14 15.94
CA ALA A 23 -5.85 -4.76 14.72
C ALA A 23 -6.64 -5.95 14.19
N SER A 24 -7.94 -5.77 13.98
CA SER A 24 -8.71 -6.75 13.21
C SER A 24 -8.13 -6.87 11.79
N PRO A 25 -8.26 -8.01 11.10
CA PRO A 25 -7.72 -8.17 9.75
C PRO A 25 -8.17 -7.09 8.76
N LEU A 26 -9.41 -6.59 8.86
CA LEU A 26 -9.88 -5.49 8.01
C LEU A 26 -9.14 -4.17 8.27
N ASP A 27 -8.91 -3.83 9.53
CA ASP A 27 -8.24 -2.58 9.90
C ASP A 27 -6.78 -2.58 9.43
N LEU A 28 -6.12 -3.73 9.46
CA LEU A 28 -4.75 -3.88 8.98
C LEU A 28 -4.66 -3.77 7.44
N VAL A 29 -5.62 -4.32 6.70
CA VAL A 29 -5.71 -4.12 5.23
C VAL A 29 -5.92 -2.65 4.87
N ASP A 30 -6.82 -1.96 5.57
CA ASP A 30 -7.09 -0.54 5.35
C ASP A 30 -5.84 0.32 5.60
N GLN A 31 -5.05 0.00 6.63
CA GLN A 31 -3.78 0.69 6.90
C GLN A 31 -2.72 0.46 5.81
N MET A 32 -2.62 -0.77 5.28
CA MET A 32 -1.72 -1.06 4.15
C MET A 32 -2.18 -0.36 2.87
N GLU A 33 -3.48 -0.32 2.60
CA GLU A 33 -4.04 0.43 1.46
C GLU A 33 -3.64 1.90 1.53
N GLU A 34 -3.86 2.55 2.68
CA GLU A 34 -3.50 3.96 2.87
C GLU A 34 -1.99 4.18 2.69
N PHE A 35 -1.17 3.29 3.25
CA PHE A 35 0.29 3.36 3.08
C PHE A 35 0.69 3.30 1.61
N LEU A 36 0.19 2.31 0.86
CA LEU A 36 0.49 2.15 -0.57
C LEU A 36 0.00 3.35 -1.37
N PHE A 37 -1.20 3.84 -1.10
CA PHE A 37 -1.77 5.00 -1.77
C PHE A 37 -0.90 6.24 -1.58
N LEU A 38 -0.48 6.52 -0.35
CA LEU A 38 0.38 7.67 -0.02
C LEU A 38 1.77 7.49 -0.63
N ALA A 39 2.40 6.34 -0.43
CA ALA A 39 3.77 6.07 -0.87
C ALA A 39 3.90 6.10 -2.40
N LEU A 40 3.00 5.45 -3.14
CA LEU A 40 2.99 5.45 -4.61
C LEU A 40 2.68 6.83 -5.20
N ARG A 41 2.00 7.71 -4.46
CA ARG A 41 1.77 9.10 -4.90
C ARG A 41 3.04 9.95 -4.79
N THR A 42 4.04 9.49 -4.05
CA THR A 42 5.38 10.09 -4.05
C THR A 42 6.23 9.51 -5.18
N THR A 43 7.23 10.27 -5.64
CA THR A 43 8.20 9.78 -6.64
C THR A 43 9.12 8.68 -6.09
N GLN A 44 9.24 8.57 -4.76
CA GLN A 44 10.07 7.56 -4.11
C GLN A 44 9.38 6.18 -4.05
N GLY A 45 8.05 6.15 -4.20
CA GLY A 45 7.25 4.96 -4.09
C GLY A 45 7.27 4.29 -2.72
N VAL A 46 6.94 3.01 -2.72
CA VAL A 46 6.91 2.11 -1.57
C VAL A 46 8.33 1.61 -1.32
N CYS A 47 8.82 1.75 -0.08
CA CYS A 47 10.02 1.06 0.39
C CYS A 47 9.58 -0.28 1.00
N LEU A 48 10.07 -1.41 0.47
CA LEU A 48 9.63 -2.74 0.90
C LEU A 48 10.07 -3.03 2.33
N THR A 49 11.29 -2.62 2.69
CA THR A 49 11.80 -2.73 4.06
C THR A 49 10.95 -1.93 5.06
N ASP A 50 10.63 -0.67 4.75
CA ASP A 50 9.79 0.17 5.64
C ASP A 50 8.36 -0.40 5.79
N PHE A 51 7.82 -0.94 4.69
CA PHE A 51 6.52 -1.61 4.72
C PHE A 51 6.56 -2.84 5.65
N HIS A 52 7.59 -3.69 5.50
CA HIS A 52 7.77 -4.88 6.32
C HIS A 52 7.98 -4.52 7.81
N ASP A 53 8.83 -3.55 8.11
CA ASP A 53 9.10 -3.12 9.48
C ASP A 53 7.84 -2.57 10.17
N ARG A 54 6.93 -1.97 9.39
CA ARG A 54 5.68 -1.38 9.89
C ARG A 54 4.55 -2.39 10.06
N PHE A 55 4.38 -3.30 9.10
CA PHE A 55 3.21 -4.19 9.04
C PHE A 55 3.54 -5.66 9.36
N GLY A 56 4.82 -6.02 9.46
CA GLY A 56 5.26 -7.40 9.66
C GLY A 56 5.02 -8.31 8.46
N HIS A 57 4.76 -7.73 7.29
CA HIS A 57 4.43 -8.45 6.06
C HIS A 57 5.23 -7.92 4.87
N ARG A 58 5.49 -8.80 3.91
CA ARG A 58 6.21 -8.44 2.68
C ARG A 58 5.23 -7.94 1.63
N ALA A 59 5.31 -6.65 1.27
CA ALA A 59 4.41 -6.07 0.27
C ALA A 59 4.51 -6.79 -1.08
N GLU A 60 5.73 -7.14 -1.50
CA GLU A 60 6.01 -7.83 -2.74
C GLU A 60 5.43 -9.25 -2.79
N VAL A 61 5.08 -9.83 -1.64
CA VAL A 61 4.40 -11.13 -1.53
C VAL A 61 2.89 -10.94 -1.46
N LEU A 62 2.41 -10.10 -0.53
CA LEU A 62 0.98 -9.87 -0.33
C LEU A 62 0.30 -9.27 -1.57
N PHE A 63 0.96 -8.30 -2.20
CA PHE A 63 0.46 -7.56 -3.35
C PHE A 63 1.12 -8.01 -4.66
N ALA A 64 1.80 -9.16 -4.67
CA ALA A 64 2.55 -9.69 -5.82
C ALA A 64 1.75 -9.63 -7.13
N ASP A 65 0.50 -10.11 -7.09
CA ASP A 65 -0.36 -10.18 -8.27
C ASP A 65 -0.77 -8.78 -8.77
N PHE A 66 -1.03 -7.86 -7.84
CA PHE A 66 -1.32 -6.47 -8.18
C PHE A 66 -0.09 -5.80 -8.80
N PHE A 67 1.06 -5.86 -8.14
CA PHE A 67 2.30 -5.24 -8.65
C PHE A 67 2.71 -5.82 -9.99
N ARG A 68 2.64 -7.14 -10.18
CA ARG A 68 2.90 -7.79 -11.47
C ARG A 68 1.99 -7.24 -12.57
N GLN A 69 0.69 -7.17 -12.33
CA GLN A 69 -0.26 -6.66 -13.33
C GLN A 69 0.03 -5.20 -13.72
N GLN A 70 0.36 -4.35 -12.74
CA GLN A 70 0.68 -2.95 -13.00
C GLN A 70 2.05 -2.79 -13.68
N ALA A 71 3.03 -3.64 -13.36
CA ALA A 71 4.34 -3.68 -14.00
C ALA A 71 4.24 -4.14 -15.47
N GLU A 72 3.43 -5.17 -15.76
CA GLU A 72 3.14 -5.62 -17.13
C GLU A 72 2.48 -4.53 -17.98
N ARG A 73 1.70 -3.65 -17.35
CA ARG A 73 1.10 -2.46 -17.99
C ARG A 73 2.08 -1.29 -18.12
N GLY A 74 3.31 -1.41 -17.61
CA GLY A 74 4.33 -0.37 -17.59
C GLY A 74 4.00 0.80 -16.66
N LEU A 75 3.16 0.59 -15.64
CA LEU A 75 2.72 1.62 -14.71
C LEU A 75 3.54 1.62 -13.41
N LEU A 76 4.02 0.46 -12.98
CA LEU A 76 4.94 0.31 -11.85
C LEU A 76 6.29 -0.25 -12.32
N ILE A 77 7.34 0.10 -11.59
CA ILE A 77 8.63 -0.56 -11.61
C ILE A 77 8.91 -1.06 -10.20
N GLU A 78 9.38 -2.29 -10.11
CA GLU A 78 9.98 -2.86 -8.92
C GLU A 78 11.50 -2.90 -9.13
N GLU A 79 12.24 -2.21 -8.27
CA GLU A 79 13.69 -2.16 -8.33
C GLU A 79 14.28 -2.24 -6.91
N SER A 80 15.08 -3.27 -6.68
CA SER A 80 15.77 -3.54 -5.41
C SER A 80 14.80 -3.62 -4.22
N ASP A 81 14.68 -2.53 -3.45
CA ASP A 81 13.87 -2.41 -2.24
C ASP A 81 12.69 -1.44 -2.43
N ARG A 82 12.37 -1.09 -3.69
CA ARG A 82 11.35 -0.08 -4.00
C ARG A 82 10.39 -0.48 -5.09
N ILE A 83 9.13 -0.08 -4.91
CA ILE A 83 8.08 -0.15 -5.92
C ILE A 83 7.53 1.25 -6.15
N TYR A 84 7.66 1.78 -7.36
CA TYR A 84 7.26 3.16 -7.68
C TYR A 84 6.61 3.27 -9.06
N LEU A 85 5.82 4.33 -9.25
CA LEU A 85 5.17 4.60 -10.52
C LEU A 85 6.20 5.06 -11.57
N THR A 86 6.05 4.56 -12.79
CA THR A 86 6.78 5.09 -13.95
C THR A 86 6.28 6.50 -14.28
N THR A 87 6.95 7.23 -15.18
CA THR A 87 6.42 8.50 -15.68
C THR A 87 4.99 8.37 -16.24
N ARG A 88 4.71 7.25 -16.92
CA ARG A 88 3.36 6.92 -17.41
C ARG A 88 2.43 6.54 -16.26
N GLY A 89 2.93 5.78 -15.29
CA GLY A 89 2.22 5.43 -14.06
C GLY A 89 1.76 6.66 -13.28
N LEU A 90 2.62 7.67 -13.14
CA LEU A 90 2.29 8.94 -12.48
C LEU A 90 1.17 9.68 -13.21
N PHE A 91 1.19 9.71 -14.55
CA PHE A 91 0.10 10.30 -15.33
C PHE A 91 -1.23 9.54 -15.18
N LEU A 92 -1.16 8.24 -14.92
CA LEU A 92 -2.30 7.35 -14.74
C LEU A 92 -2.49 6.92 -13.27
N ALA A 93 -1.98 7.69 -12.31
CA ALA A 93 -1.94 7.28 -10.92
C ALA A 93 -3.36 7.00 -10.37
N ASP A 94 -4.33 7.84 -10.72
CA ASP A 94 -5.74 7.67 -10.34
C ASP A 94 -6.34 6.34 -10.84
N LEU A 95 -5.85 5.82 -11.97
CA LEU A 95 -6.24 4.50 -12.47
C LEU A 95 -5.62 3.38 -11.62
N VAL A 96 -4.32 3.48 -11.33
CA VAL A 96 -3.62 2.51 -10.46
C VAL A 96 -4.26 2.44 -9.07
N PHE A 97 -4.65 3.58 -8.50
CA PHE A 97 -5.32 3.63 -7.20
C PHE A 97 -6.73 3.04 -7.23
N ARG A 98 -7.49 3.30 -8.30
CA ARG A 98 -8.79 2.64 -8.50
C ARG A 98 -8.66 1.13 -8.58
N ASP A 99 -7.65 0.67 -9.31
CA ASP A 99 -7.37 -0.76 -9.47
C ASP A 99 -6.94 -1.39 -8.15
N LEU A 100 -6.15 -0.69 -7.33
CA LEU A 100 -5.77 -1.13 -5.97
C LEU A 100 -7.00 -1.35 -5.09
N ILE A 101 -7.89 -0.35 -5.02
CA ILE A 101 -9.13 -0.43 -4.22
C ILE A 101 -10.03 -1.57 -4.72
N GLY A 102 -10.15 -1.73 -6.05
CA GLY A 102 -10.90 -2.83 -6.65
C GLY A 102 -10.32 -4.19 -6.28
N TRP A 103 -9.00 -4.33 -6.43
CA TRP A 103 -8.27 -5.57 -6.15
C TRP A 103 -8.40 -6.01 -4.68
N LEU A 104 -8.39 -5.06 -3.74
CA LEU A 104 -8.58 -5.30 -2.31
C LEU A 104 -10.00 -5.75 -1.97
N LYS A 105 -11.02 -5.12 -2.56
CA LYS A 105 -12.43 -5.52 -2.34
C LYS A 105 -12.74 -6.94 -2.79
N GLU A 106 -12.05 -7.42 -3.82
CA GLU A 106 -12.15 -8.80 -4.30
C GLU A 106 -11.42 -9.81 -3.40
N ARG A 107 -10.54 -9.35 -2.50
CA ARG A 107 -9.66 -10.18 -1.68
C ARG A 107 -9.64 -9.71 -0.23
N PRO A 108 -10.75 -9.84 0.52
CA PRO A 108 -10.78 -9.37 1.91
C PRO A 108 -9.78 -10.14 2.82
N GLN A 109 -9.32 -11.32 2.41
CA GLN A 109 -8.51 -12.23 3.23
C GLN A 109 -7.02 -12.25 2.86
N ILE A 110 -6.46 -11.19 2.25
CA ILE A 110 -5.06 -11.21 1.77
C ILE A 110 -4.04 -11.54 2.86
N LEU A 111 -4.36 -11.23 4.12
CA LEU A 111 -3.49 -11.45 5.28
C LEU A 111 -3.35 -12.92 5.68
N ASN A 112 -4.19 -13.81 5.15
CA ASN A 112 -4.11 -15.25 5.42
C ASN A 112 -3.15 -15.97 4.46
N LYS A 113 -2.53 -15.26 3.51
CA LYS A 113 -1.41 -15.82 2.75
C LYS A 113 -0.20 -15.86 3.69
N GLU A 114 0.00 -17.00 4.34
CA GLU A 114 1.23 -17.28 5.09
C GLU A 114 2.43 -17.13 4.15
N ASP A 115 3.43 -16.34 4.58
CA ASP A 115 4.75 -16.21 3.96
C ASP A 115 5.54 -17.53 4.00
#